data_AF-A0A7W0X074-F1
#
_entry.id   AF-A0A7W0X074-F1
#
_cell.length_a   1.000
_cell.length_b   1.000
_cell.length_c   1.000
_cell.angle_alpha   90.00
_cell.angle_beta   90.00
_cell.angle_gamma   90.00
#
_symmetry.space_group_name_H-M   'P 1'
#
loop_
_entity.id
_entity.type
_entity.pdbx_description
1 polymer ?
#
loop_
_entity_poly.entity_id
_entity_poly.type
_entity_poly.pdbx_seq_one_letter_code
_entity_poly.pdbx_strand_id
1 'polypeptide(L)' 'MATEREIREVKRRHSPQLLSRPGVCGVGIEKDESGAYVLAVHLDAGNKNAHSGLPQEIEGYPVKYIRSGPFRKLPKGAKT' A
#
# COMPACT_ATOMS: atom_id res chain seq x y z
N MET A 1 19.15 -4.72 2.32
CA MET A 1 17.75 -5.10 2.04
C MET A 1 16.96 -4.91 3.32
N ALA A 2 15.75 -4.35 3.25
CA ALA A 2 14.91 -4.14 4.41
C ALA A 2 14.33 -5.46 4.92
N THR A 3 14.30 -5.63 6.23
CA THR A 3 13.61 -6.73 6.90
C THR A 3 12.10 -6.48 6.91
N GLU A 4 11.30 -7.55 7.04
CA GLU A 4 9.85 -7.42 7.21
C GLU A 4 9.49 -6.53 8.41
N ARG A 5 10.27 -6.64 9.50
CA ARG A 5 10.04 -5.89 10.73
C ARG A 5 10.21 -4.39 10.50
N GLU A 6 11.27 -3.97 9.82
CA GLU A 6 11.51 -2.55 9.49
C GLU A 6 10.35 -1.98 8.66
N ILE A 7 9.96 -2.67 7.58
CA ILE A 7 8.84 -2.22 6.72
C ILE A 7 7.52 -2.21 7.50
N ARG A 8 7.31 -3.14 8.43
CA ARG A 8 6.13 -3.15 9.32
C ARG A 8 6.09 -1.93 10.24
N GLU A 9 7.23 -1.49 10.75
CA GLU A 9 7.30 -0.27 11.57
C GLU A 9 7.09 1.00 10.75
N VAL A 10 7.65 1.06 9.54
CA VAL A 10 7.41 2.16 8.59
C VAL A 10 5.92 2.21 8.24
N LYS A 11 5.32 1.07 7.86
CA LYS A 11 3.87 0.96 7.63
C LYS A 11 3.08 1.47 8.82
N ARG A 12 3.40 1.04 10.05
CA ARG A 12 2.68 1.45 11.26
C ARG A 12 2.69 2.97 11.44
N ARG A 13 3.83 3.63 11.20
CA ARG A 13 3.99 5.08 11.36
C ARG A 13 3.28 5.89 10.27
N HIS A 14 3.33 5.44 9.02
CA HIS A 14 2.87 6.23 7.86
C HIS A 14 1.46 5.88 7.38
N SER A 15 0.91 4.73 7.76
CA SER A 15 -0.43 4.30 7.29
C SER A 15 -1.53 5.34 7.55
N PRO A 16 -1.64 5.98 8.74
CA PRO A 16 -2.71 6.95 8.97
C PRO A 16 -2.67 8.12 7.98
N GLN A 17 -1.48 8.66 7.71
CA GLN A 17 -1.32 9.76 6.78
C GLN A 17 -1.58 9.32 5.34
N LEU A 18 -1.04 8.16 4.92
CA LEU A 18 -1.26 7.64 3.57
C LEU A 18 -2.75 7.36 3.31
N LEU A 19 -3.45 6.74 4.26
CA LEU A 19 -4.88 6.44 4.16
C LEU A 19 -5.78 7.68 4.15
N SER A 20 -5.29 8.83 4.64
CA SER A 20 -6.01 10.10 4.55
C SER A 20 -5.94 10.74 3.14
N ARG A 21 -5.08 10.23 2.25
CA ARG A 21 -4.87 10.84 0.93
C ARG A 21 -5.96 10.41 -0.04
N PRO A 22 -6.52 11.33 -0.84
CA PRO A 22 -7.52 10.99 -1.85
C PRO A 22 -7.02 9.92 -2.81
N GLY A 23 -7.80 8.86 -2.99
CA GLY A 23 -7.48 7.75 -3.89
C GLY A 23 -6.56 6.69 -3.30
N VAL A 24 -6.05 6.82 -2.07
CA VAL A 24 -5.40 5.72 -1.35
C VAL A 24 -6.46 4.88 -0.66
N CYS A 25 -6.48 3.59 -0.96
CA CYS A 25 -7.49 2.66 -0.46
C CYS A 25 -6.93 1.58 0.49
N GLY A 26 -5.60 1.43 0.57
CA GLY A 26 -4.97 0.48 1.47
C GLY A 26 -3.46 0.61 1.55
N VAL A 27 -2.88 0.10 2.65
CA VAL A 27 -1.42 0.02 2.83
C VAL A 27 -1.03 -1.39 3.29
N GLY A 28 -0.14 -2.03 2.55
CA GLY A 28 0.30 -3.41 2.70
C GLY A 28 1.82 -3.54 2.87
N ILE A 29 2.25 -4.77 3.14
CA ILE A 29 3.66 -5.17 3.07
C ILE A 29 3.70 -6.28 2.03
N GLU A 30 4.52 -6.10 1.01
CA GLU A 30 4.65 -7.05 -0.09
C GLU A 30 6.13 -7.37 -0.31
N LYS A 31 6.40 -8.38 -1.15
CA LYS A 31 7.73 -8.60 -1.70
C LYS A 31 7.79 -8.05 -3.13
N ASP A 32 8.90 -7.44 -3.49
CA ASP A 32 9.20 -7.10 -4.87
C ASP A 32 9.70 -8.33 -5.67
N GLU A 33 10.05 -8.12 -6.94
CA GLU A 33 10.53 -9.19 -7.82
C GLU A 33 11.87 -9.80 -7.37
N SER A 34 12.64 -9.08 -6.54
CA SER A 34 13.89 -9.55 -5.93
C SER A 34 13.66 -10.30 -4.62
N GLY A 35 12.43 -10.33 -4.11
CA GLY A 35 12.07 -10.92 -2.81
C GLY A 35 12.27 -9.99 -1.62
N ALA A 36 12.64 -8.72 -1.84
CA ALA A 36 12.80 -7.73 -0.78
C ALA A 36 11.45 -7.21 -0.29
N TYR A 37 11.33 -6.96 1.01
CA TYR A 37 10.10 -6.40 1.60
C TYR A 37 9.96 -4.91 1.22
N VAL A 38 8.78 -4.54 0.74
CA VAL A 38 8.44 -3.18 0.31
C VAL A 38 7.10 -2.73 0.88
N LEU A 39 6.94 -1.41 1.03
CA LEU A 39 5.66 -0.83 1.42
C LEU A 39 4.75 -0.77 0.19
N ALA A 40 3.63 -1.49 0.23
CA ALA A 40 2.66 -1.47 -0.85
C ALA A 40 1.55 -0.45 -0.54
N VAL A 41 1.27 0.45 -1.48
CA VAL A 41 0.16 1.41 -1.38
C VAL A 41 -0.85 1.09 -2.46
N HIS A 42 -2.05 0.72 -2.03
CA HIS A 42 -3.15 0.42 -2.92
C HIS A 42 -3.87 1.72 -3.28
N LEU A 43 -4.02 1.96 -4.57
CA LEU A 43 -4.68 3.13 -5.14
C LEU A 43 -6.00 2.71 -5.80
N ASP A 44 -7.04 3.50 -5.62
CA ASP A 44 -8.33 3.31 -6.27
C ASP A 44 -8.18 3.45 -7.79
N ALA A 45 -8.45 2.35 -8.51
CA ALA A 45 -8.41 2.31 -9.97
C ALA A 45 -9.38 3.30 -10.64
N GLY A 46 -10.46 3.71 -9.94
CA GLY A 46 -11.39 4.73 -10.41
C GLY A 46 -10.83 6.15 -10.41
N ASN A 47 -9.77 6.42 -9.62
CA ASN A 47 -9.16 7.73 -9.51
C ASN A 47 -7.82 7.78 -10.26
N LYS A 48 -7.84 8.29 -11.51
CA LYS A 48 -6.65 8.42 -12.37
C LYS A 48 -5.54 9.28 -11.75
N ASN A 49 -5.87 10.17 -10.81
CA ASN A 49 -4.95 11.10 -10.18
C ASN A 49 -4.48 10.64 -8.78
N ALA A 50 -4.85 9.44 -8.34
CA ALA A 50 -4.50 8.93 -7.00
C ALA A 50 -2.98 8.86 -6.75
N HIS A 51 -2.16 8.78 -7.80
CA HIS A 51 -0.71 8.75 -7.69
C HIS A 51 -0.08 10.15 -7.54
N SER A 52 -0.83 11.22 -7.81
CA SER A 52 -0.28 12.58 -7.86
C SER A 52 0.19 13.05 -6.48
N GLY A 53 1.47 13.44 -6.39
CA GLY A 53 2.08 13.92 -5.15
C GLY A 53 2.36 12.85 -4.09
N LEU A 54 2.23 11.56 -4.41
CA LEU A 54 2.65 10.48 -3.52
C LEU A 54 4.18 10.28 -3.61
N PRO A 55 4.87 10.10 -2.48
CA PRO A 55 6.33 9.98 -2.47
C PRO A 55 6.77 8.63 -3.05
N GLN A 56 7.86 8.57 -3.80
CA GLN A 56 8.37 7.29 -4.32
C GLN A 56 9.05 6.45 -3.22
N GLU A 57 9.47 7.10 -2.14
CA GLU A 57 10.16 6.50 -1.01
C GLU A 57 9.65 7.06 0.31
N ILE A 58 9.66 6.24 1.37
CA ILE A 58 9.33 6.65 2.73
C ILE A 58 10.45 6.15 3.64
N GLU A 59 11.10 7.07 4.35
CA GLU A 59 12.27 6.76 5.19
C GLU A 59 13.41 6.04 4.44
N GLY A 60 13.55 6.30 3.13
CA GLY A 60 14.53 5.66 2.26
C GLY A 60 14.15 4.24 1.80
N TYR A 61 12.93 3.78 2.11
CA TYR A 61 12.40 2.52 1.58
C TYR A 61 11.48 2.77 0.37
N PRO A 62 11.60 1.98 -0.71
CA PRO A 62 10.78 2.15 -1.90
C PRO A 62 9.30 1.83 -1.61
N VAL A 63 8.42 2.60 -2.24
CA VAL A 63 6.97 2.41 -2.19
C VAL A 63 6.48 1.80 -3.50
N LYS A 64 5.78 0.67 -3.41
CA LYS A 64 5.13 0.01 -4.54
C LYS A 64 3.67 0.44 -4.65
N TYR A 65 3.32 1.08 -5.74
CA TYR A 65 1.92 1.46 -6.01
C TYR A 65 1.18 0.36 -6.76
N ILE A 66 0.06 -0.09 -6.19
CA ILE A 66 -0.79 -1.14 -6.75
C ILE A 66 -2.15 -0.53 -7.06
N ARG A 67 -2.56 -0.52 -8.34
CA ARG A 67 -3.93 -0.16 -8.68
C ARG A 67 -4.87 -1.28 -8.26
N SER A 68 -5.76 -0.98 -7.33
CA SER A 68 -6.75 -1.91 -6.80
C SER A 68 -8.14 -1.38 -7.08
N GLY A 69 -9.05 -2.29 -7.42
CA GLY A 69 -10.47 -1.96 -7.49
C GLY A 69 -11.02 -1.58 -6.10
N PRO A 70 -12.29 -1.17 -6.01
CA PRO A 70 -12.90 -0.85 -4.73
C PRO A 70 -12.81 -2.04 -3.77
N PHE A 71 -12.22 -1.82 -2.59
CA PHE A 71 -12.25 -2.83 -1.52
C PHE A 71 -13.68 -3.00 -1.05
N ARG A 72 -14.21 -4.21 -1.21
CA ARG A 72 -15.56 -4.57 -0.77
C ARG A 72 -15.48 -5.55 0.38
N LYS A 73 -16.41 -5.43 1.31
CA LYS A 73 -16.60 -6.43 2.36
C LYS A 73 -16.93 -7.76 1.70
N LEU A 74 -16.21 -8.82 2.07
CA LEU A 74 -16.55 -10.17 1.63
C LEU A 74 -17.98 -10.50 2.13
N PRO A 75 -18.90 -10.91 1.25
CA PRO A 75 -20.24 -11.29 1.69
C PRO A 75 -20.16 -12.46 2.67
N LYS A 76 -20.92 -12.38 3.78
CA LYS A 76 -21.00 -13.48 4.75
C LYS A 76 -21.48 -14.74 4.02
N GLY A 77 -20.65 -15.78 3.98
CA GLY A 77 -21.01 -17.07 3.40
C GLY A 77 -20.38 -17.39 2.04
N ALA A 78 -19.48 -16.56 1.51
CA ALA A 78 -18.61 -16.98 0.41
C ALA A 78 -17.71 -18.12 0.93
N LYS A 79 -18.09 -19.37 0.63
CA LYS A 79 -17.21 -20.52 0.83
C LYS A 79 -16.12 -20.46 -0.24
N THR A 80 -14.87 -20.46 0.21
CA THR A 80 -13.68 -20.72 -0.61
C THR A 80 -13.64 -22.19 -1.00
#